data_AF-A0A238ZNV3-F1
#
_entry.id   AF-A0A238ZNV3-F1
#
_cell.length_a   1.000
_cell.length_b   1.000
_cell.length_c   1.000
_cell.angle_alpha   90.00
_cell.angle_beta   90.00
_cell.angle_gamma   90.00
#
_symmetry.space_group_name_H-M   'P 1'
#
loop_
_entity.id
_entity.type
_entity.pdbx_description
1 polymer ?
#
loop_
_entity_poly.entity_id
_entity_poly.type
_entity_poly.pdbx_seq_one_letter_code
_entity_poly.pdbx_strand_id
1 'polypeptide(L)'
;MKTNYNLFLNLVHGLFLGLVLGVTISLLTLEFLPEIQNYIHPSYIYPILSVIGATIGYIKGINNYSRLLFFIFSTLGTLLLPIVAITLLYFLLGFDRLLALPPIVFKTGIGLRGIDTRLSSYLLTSLASMSFVGALISSFTINKNNRWTF
;
A
#
# COMPACT_ATOMS: atom_id res chain seq x y z
N MET A 1 -25.36 -14.18 4.29
CA MET A 1 -24.48 -13.28 5.06
C MET A 1 -23.05 -13.50 4.62
N LYS A 2 -22.30 -12.42 4.32
CA LYS A 2 -20.87 -12.55 4.12
C LYS A 2 -20.19 -12.77 5.47
N THR A 3 -19.24 -13.69 5.52
CA THR A 3 -18.51 -13.95 6.77
C THR A 3 -17.64 -12.74 7.10
N ASN A 4 -17.53 -12.40 8.40
CA ASN A 4 -16.60 -11.37 8.89
C ASN A 4 -15.18 -11.59 8.35
N TYR A 5 -14.82 -12.86 8.15
CA TYR A 5 -13.58 -13.27 7.51
C TYR A 5 -13.40 -12.70 6.08
N ASN A 6 -14.41 -12.78 5.22
CA ASN A 6 -14.30 -12.25 3.85
C ASN A 6 -14.17 -10.71 3.84
N LEU A 7 -14.87 -10.02 4.74
CA LEU A 7 -14.75 -8.56 4.89
C LEU A 7 -13.34 -8.17 5.35
N PHE A 8 -12.80 -8.90 6.33
CA PHE A 8 -11.43 -8.71 6.80
C PHE A 8 -10.40 -8.90 5.69
N LEU A 9 -10.53 -9.95 4.88
CA LEU A 9 -9.63 -10.19 3.75
C LEU A 9 -9.65 -9.03 2.74
N ASN A 10 -10.83 -8.56 2.33
CA ASN A 10 -10.92 -7.43 1.40
C ASN A 10 -10.34 -6.13 2.00
N LEU A 11 -10.50 -5.93 3.31
CA LEU A 11 -9.90 -4.79 4.02
C LEU A 11 -8.38 -4.86 4.00
N VAL A 12 -7.78 -6.02 4.34
CA VAL A 12 -6.32 -6.22 4.31
C VAL A 12 -5.76 -5.98 2.91
N HIS A 13 -6.45 -6.46 1.88
CA HIS A 13 -6.06 -6.23 0.49
C HIS A 13 -6.08 -4.74 0.14
N GLY A 14 -7.17 -4.06 0.47
CA GLY A 14 -7.31 -2.62 0.23
C GLY A 14 -6.25 -1.80 0.96
N LEU A 15 -5.95 -2.16 2.22
CA LEU A 15 -4.90 -1.54 3.02
C LEU A 15 -3.53 -1.68 2.35
N PHE A 16 -3.20 -2.89 1.89
CA PHE A 16 -1.93 -3.14 1.20
C PHE A 16 -1.78 -2.29 -0.07
N LEU A 17 -2.80 -2.25 -0.93
CA LEU A 17 -2.77 -1.43 -2.15
C LEU A 17 -2.64 0.06 -1.83
N GLY A 18 -3.40 0.53 -0.84
CA GLY A 18 -3.33 1.90 -0.34
C GLY A 18 -1.95 2.25 0.22
N LEU A 19 -1.28 1.29 0.88
CA LEU A 19 0.08 1.45 1.39
C LEU A 19 1.09 1.56 0.24
N VAL A 20 1.03 0.68 -0.77
CA VAL A 20 1.96 0.69 -1.91
C VAL A 20 1.83 2.00 -2.69
N LEU A 21 0.61 2.39 -3.07
CA LEU A 21 0.35 3.66 -3.75
C LEU A 21 0.70 4.85 -2.87
N GLY A 22 0.35 4.77 -1.59
CA GLY A 22 0.62 5.76 -0.58
C GLY A 22 2.09 6.10 -0.45
N VAL A 23 2.93 5.09 -0.23
CA VAL A 23 4.38 5.25 -0.11
C VAL A 23 4.96 5.79 -1.42
N THR A 24 4.51 5.29 -2.57
CA THR A 24 4.95 5.75 -3.88
C THR A 24 4.67 7.25 -4.07
N ILE A 25 3.43 7.68 -3.82
CA ILE A 25 3.04 9.09 -3.96
C ILE A 25 3.74 9.96 -2.92
N SER A 26 3.88 9.49 -1.67
CA SER A 26 4.65 10.19 -0.63
C SER A 26 6.08 10.48 -1.08
N LEU A 27 6.76 9.49 -1.67
CA LEU A 27 8.14 9.62 -2.15
C LEU A 27 8.25 10.59 -3.33
N LEU A 28 7.38 10.42 -4.34
CA LEU A 28 7.38 11.30 -5.51
C LEU A 28 7.05 12.75 -5.12
N THR A 29 6.08 12.94 -4.24
CA THR A 29 5.71 14.28 -3.75
C THR A 29 6.84 14.91 -2.95
N LEU A 30 7.52 14.12 -2.11
CA LEU A 30 8.63 14.62 -1.30
C LEU A 30 9.82 15.08 -2.18
N GLU A 31 10.14 14.35 -3.24
CA GLU A 31 11.30 14.66 -4.08
C GLU A 31 11.00 15.68 -5.18
N PHE A 32 9.83 15.60 -5.83
CA PHE A 32 9.52 16.39 -7.03
C PHE A 32 8.54 17.55 -6.81
N LEU A 33 7.83 17.60 -5.67
CA LEU A 33 6.86 18.64 -5.35
C LEU A 33 7.06 19.16 -3.92
N PRO A 34 8.24 19.72 -3.60
CA PRO A 34 8.56 20.18 -2.25
C PRO A 34 7.62 21.28 -1.75
N GLU A 35 6.98 22.04 -2.65
CA GLU A 35 6.04 23.11 -2.29
C GLU A 35 4.82 22.58 -1.52
N ILE A 36 4.47 21.30 -1.70
CA ILE A 36 3.37 20.65 -0.97
C ILE A 36 3.64 20.61 0.54
N GLN A 37 4.91 20.64 0.98
CA GLN A 37 5.29 20.68 2.39
C GLN A 37 4.72 21.90 3.14
N ASN A 38 4.41 22.98 2.42
CA ASN A 38 3.78 24.18 3.00
C ASN A 38 2.35 23.92 3.49
N TYR A 39 1.67 22.90 2.95
CA TYR A 39 0.29 22.56 3.30
C TYR A 39 0.21 21.28 4.13
N ILE A 40 0.94 20.24 3.71
CA ILE A 40 0.94 18.94 4.38
C ILE A 40 2.30 18.26 4.18
N HIS A 41 2.85 17.68 5.24
CA HIS A 41 4.07 16.89 5.10
C HIS A 41 3.79 15.66 4.19
N PRO A 42 4.53 15.45 3.08
CA PRO A 42 4.26 14.38 2.10
C PRO A 42 4.20 12.97 2.70
N SER A 43 4.91 12.75 3.80
CA SER A 43 4.86 11.49 4.55
C SER A 43 3.49 11.14 5.13
N TYR A 44 2.57 12.10 5.30
CA TYR A 44 1.20 11.81 5.74
C TYR A 44 0.31 11.27 4.62
N ILE A 45 0.75 11.31 3.36
CA ILE A 45 -0.03 10.78 2.23
C ILE A 45 -0.21 9.26 2.37
N TYR A 46 0.84 8.50 2.69
CA TYR A 46 0.71 7.05 2.76
C TYR A 46 -0.24 6.52 3.84
N PRO A 47 -0.28 7.00 5.11
CA PRO A 47 -1.25 6.50 6.07
C PRO A 47 -2.67 6.86 5.64
N ILE A 48 -2.89 8.06 5.08
CA ILE A 48 -4.21 8.47 4.56
C ILE A 48 -4.66 7.53 3.44
N LEU A 49 -3.81 7.28 2.44
CA LEU A 49 -4.14 6.40 1.32
C LEU A 49 -4.27 4.94 1.74
N SER A 50 -3.54 4.48 2.77
CA SER A 50 -3.70 3.15 3.35
C SER A 50 -5.09 2.98 3.97
N VAL A 51 -5.56 3.97 4.73
CA VAL A 51 -6.90 3.96 5.34
C VAL A 51 -7.98 4.03 4.26
N ILE A 52 -7.85 4.93 3.29
CA ILE A 52 -8.80 5.02 2.16
C ILE A 52 -8.86 3.69 1.40
N GLY A 53 -7.70 3.08 1.12
CA GLY A 53 -7.62 1.77 0.49
C GLY A 53 -8.35 0.70 1.29
N ALA A 54 -8.15 0.65 2.61
CA ALA A 54 -8.85 -0.26 3.51
C ALA A 54 -10.37 -0.05 3.49
N THR A 55 -10.84 1.20 3.51
CA THR A 55 -12.27 1.55 3.41
C THR A 55 -12.87 1.10 2.08
N ILE A 56 -12.18 1.35 0.96
CA ILE A 56 -12.61 0.89 -0.38
C ILE A 56 -12.67 -0.64 -0.41
N GLY A 57 -11.66 -1.32 0.11
CA GLY A 57 -11.63 -2.77 0.24
C GLY A 57 -12.82 -3.30 1.03
N TYR A 58 -13.11 -2.71 2.19
CA TYR A 58 -14.26 -3.07 3.02
C TYR A 58 -15.60 -2.89 2.29
N ILE A 59 -15.81 -1.74 1.62
CA ILE A 59 -17.03 -1.46 0.84
C ILE A 59 -17.19 -2.45 -0.31
N LYS A 60 -16.10 -2.76 -1.03
CA LYS A 60 -16.08 -3.80 -2.07
C LYS A 60 -16.47 -5.15 -1.48
N GLY A 61 -15.91 -5.47 -0.31
CA GLY A 61 -16.22 -6.64 0.49
C GLY A 61 -17.71 -6.74 0.84
N ILE A 62 -18.41 -5.65 1.13
CA ILE A 62 -19.86 -5.65 1.40
C ILE A 62 -20.67 -5.88 0.12
N ASN A 63 -20.37 -5.14 -0.95
CA ASN A 63 -21.24 -5.06 -2.13
C ASN A 63 -20.95 -6.15 -3.19
N ASN A 64 -19.88 -6.93 -3.04
CA ASN A 64 -19.41 -7.89 -4.03
C ASN A 64 -19.27 -7.27 -5.42
N TYR A 65 -18.86 -6.01 -5.51
CA TYR A 65 -18.72 -5.34 -6.79
C TYR A 65 -17.66 -6.09 -7.61
N SER A 66 -18.14 -6.95 -8.50
CA SER A 66 -17.29 -7.88 -9.21
C SER A 66 -16.57 -7.25 -10.39
N ARG A 67 -17.04 -6.08 -10.82
CA ARG A 67 -16.52 -5.36 -11.99
C ARG A 67 -15.72 -4.11 -11.62
N LEU A 68 -15.99 -3.51 -10.47
CA LEU A 68 -15.29 -2.29 -10.02
C LEU A 68 -13.99 -2.68 -9.31
N LEU A 69 -12.85 -2.17 -9.81
CA LEU A 69 -11.50 -2.43 -9.29
C LEU A 69 -11.02 -3.89 -9.41
N PHE A 70 -11.54 -4.62 -10.41
CA PHE A 70 -11.22 -6.04 -10.66
C PHE A 70 -9.70 -6.29 -10.76
N PHE A 71 -9.00 -5.49 -11.56
CA PHE A 71 -7.58 -5.71 -11.81
C PHE A 71 -6.70 -5.42 -10.59
N ILE A 72 -6.94 -4.31 -9.89
CA ILE A 72 -6.11 -3.87 -8.75
C ILE A 72 -6.27 -4.82 -7.55
N PHE A 73 -7.46 -5.39 -7.38
CA PHE A 73 -7.75 -6.37 -6.32
C PHE A 73 -7.56 -7.84 -6.76
N SER A 74 -6.98 -8.08 -7.94
CA SER A 74 -6.64 -9.43 -8.40
C SER A 74 -5.30 -9.91 -7.83
N THR A 75 -5.00 -11.21 -7.94
CA THR A 75 -3.72 -11.77 -7.51
C THR A 75 -2.59 -11.16 -8.34
N LEU A 76 -2.82 -11.04 -9.65
CA LEU A 76 -1.90 -10.39 -10.57
C LEU A 76 -1.65 -8.93 -10.19
N GLY A 77 -2.71 -8.16 -9.88
CA GLY A 77 -2.59 -6.77 -9.44
C GLY A 77 -1.79 -6.62 -8.15
N THR A 78 -2.04 -7.50 -7.18
CA THR A 78 -1.31 -7.54 -5.89
C THR A 78 0.18 -7.78 -6.08
N LEU A 79 0.56 -8.59 -7.06
CA LEU A 79 1.95 -8.90 -7.39
C LEU A 79 2.61 -7.82 -8.25
N LEU A 80 1.92 -7.35 -9.29
CA LEU A 80 2.49 -6.41 -10.26
C LEU A 80 2.57 -5.00 -9.73
N LEU A 81 1.61 -4.55 -8.92
CA LEU A 81 1.57 -3.15 -8.47
C LEU A 81 2.82 -2.75 -7.67
N PRO A 82 3.31 -3.53 -6.68
CA PRO A 82 4.56 -3.22 -5.99
C PRO A 82 5.77 -3.24 -6.92
N ILE A 83 5.82 -4.18 -7.87
CA ILE A 83 6.92 -4.29 -8.84
C ILE A 83 6.97 -3.03 -9.70
N VAL A 84 5.83 -2.65 -10.30
CA VAL A 84 5.70 -1.45 -11.13
C VAL A 84 6.03 -0.20 -10.32
N ALA A 85 5.56 -0.10 -9.08
CA ALA A 85 5.86 1.01 -8.20
C ALA A 85 7.37 1.13 -7.91
N ILE A 86 8.04 0.02 -7.57
CA ILE A 86 9.48 0.00 -7.32
C ILE A 86 10.25 0.34 -8.60
N THR A 87 9.88 -0.22 -9.75
CA THR A 87 10.52 0.07 -11.03
C THR A 87 10.37 1.54 -11.41
N LEU A 88 9.18 2.11 -11.23
CA LEU A 88 8.90 3.53 -11.49
C LEU A 88 9.75 4.42 -10.57
N LEU A 89 9.75 4.14 -9.26
CA LEU A 89 10.55 4.91 -8.30
C LEU A 89 12.04 4.77 -8.55
N TYR A 90 12.52 3.58 -8.91
CA TYR A 90 13.91 3.35 -9.30
C TYR A 90 14.31 4.21 -10.50
N PHE A 91 13.47 4.23 -11.54
CA PHE A 91 13.72 5.02 -12.74
C PHE A 91 13.75 6.53 -12.46
N LEU A 92 12.88 7.03 -11.58
CA LEU A 92 12.75 8.46 -11.29
C LEU A 92 13.75 8.96 -10.24
N LEU A 93 13.98 8.20 -9.17
CA LEU A 93 14.77 8.63 -8.00
C LEU A 93 16.22 8.12 -8.03
N GLY A 94 16.49 7.05 -8.79
CA GLY A 94 17.74 6.29 -8.69
C GLY A 94 17.80 5.39 -7.45
N PHE A 95 18.83 4.53 -7.42
CA PHE A 95 18.96 3.48 -6.39
C PHE A 95 19.15 4.02 -4.97
N ASP A 96 20.03 5.02 -4.80
CA ASP A 96 20.40 5.51 -3.46
C ASP A 96 19.22 6.17 -2.74
N ARG A 97 18.47 6.99 -3.47
CA ARG A 97 17.26 7.66 -2.96
C ARG A 97 16.15 6.66 -2.66
N LEU A 98 15.97 5.67 -3.52
CA LEU A 98 14.96 4.61 -3.33
C LEU A 98 15.18 3.81 -2.04
N LEU A 99 16.43 3.60 -1.61
CA LEU A 99 16.72 2.91 -0.36
C LEU A 99 16.62 3.82 0.87
N ALA A 100 17.02 5.09 0.73
CA ALA A 100 17.12 6.00 1.86
C ALA A 100 15.76 6.60 2.27
N LEU A 101 14.92 6.95 1.30
CA LEU A 101 13.70 7.72 1.56
C LEU A 101 12.54 6.93 2.20
N PRO A 102 12.24 5.67 1.83
CA PRO A 102 11.09 4.96 2.39
C PRO A 102 11.10 4.84 3.92
N PRO A 103 12.23 4.50 4.59
CA PRO A 103 12.29 4.48 6.05
C PRO A 103 12.05 5.86 6.69
N ILE A 104 12.51 6.93 6.05
CA ILE A 104 12.31 8.32 6.51
C ILE A 104 10.84 8.73 6.36
N VAL A 105 10.25 8.43 5.21
CA VAL A 105 8.83 8.65 4.93
C VAL A 105 7.98 7.89 5.94
N PHE A 106 8.27 6.61 6.16
CA PHE A 106 7.56 5.77 7.12
C PHE A 106 7.58 6.40 8.51
N LYS A 107 8.76 6.57 9.12
CA LYS A 107 8.84 7.05 10.50
C LYS A 107 8.20 8.43 10.69
N THR A 108 8.29 9.29 9.67
CA THR A 108 7.67 10.63 9.72
C THR A 108 6.15 10.55 9.59
N GLY A 109 5.63 9.68 8.73
CA GLY A 109 4.20 9.54 8.48
C GLY A 109 3.42 8.90 9.63
N ILE A 110 4.03 7.95 10.37
CA ILE A 110 3.44 7.41 11.62
C ILE A 110 3.80 8.22 12.88
N GLY A 111 4.49 9.36 12.74
CA GLY A 111 4.80 10.23 13.87
C GLY A 111 5.95 9.76 14.78
N LEU A 112 6.71 8.74 14.39
CA LEU A 112 7.89 8.25 15.10
C LEU A 112 9.17 8.99 14.66
N ARG A 113 9.19 10.32 14.68
CA ARG A 113 10.35 11.08 14.16
C ARG A 113 11.66 10.83 14.93
N GLY A 114 11.55 10.44 16.20
CA GLY A 114 12.69 10.18 17.09
C GLY A 114 13.35 8.81 16.96
N ILE A 115 12.82 7.89 16.15
CA ILE A 115 13.45 6.57 15.97
C ILE A 115 14.58 6.61 14.94
N ASP A 116 15.60 5.79 15.18
CA ASP A 116 16.70 5.57 14.24
C ASP A 116 16.16 5.09 12.89
N THR A 117 16.75 5.58 11.80
CA THR A 117 16.38 5.20 10.43
C THR A 117 16.59 3.70 10.16
N ARG A 118 17.58 3.06 10.79
CA ARG A 118 17.79 1.59 10.74
C ARG A 118 16.62 0.84 11.36
N LEU A 119 16.21 1.23 12.57
CA LEU A 119 15.05 0.64 13.24
C LEU A 119 13.77 0.87 12.41
N SER A 120 13.61 2.08 11.86
CA SER A 120 12.51 2.42 10.96
C SER A 120 12.47 1.52 9.73
N SER A 121 13.64 1.22 9.15
CA SER A 121 13.77 0.32 8.00
C SER A 121 13.32 -1.10 8.33
N TYR A 122 13.70 -1.62 9.51
CA TYR A 122 13.27 -2.96 9.95
C TYR A 122 11.77 -3.04 10.19
N LEU A 123 11.20 -2.02 10.84
CA LEU A 123 9.76 -1.94 11.07
C LEU A 123 8.98 -1.84 9.76
N LEU A 124 9.40 -0.94 8.86
CA LEU A 124 8.79 -0.80 7.54
C LEU A 124 8.86 -2.10 6.75
N THR A 125 10.02 -2.75 6.70
CA THR A 125 10.21 -4.01 5.96
C THR A 125 9.34 -5.12 6.52
N SER A 126 9.25 -5.23 7.84
CA SER A 126 8.41 -6.23 8.52
C SER A 126 6.93 -6.01 8.21
N LEU A 127 6.45 -4.77 8.36
CA LEU A 127 5.06 -4.41 8.07
C LEU A 127 4.70 -4.57 6.59
N ALA A 128 5.58 -4.15 5.68
CA ALA A 128 5.38 -4.31 4.24
C ALA A 128 5.31 -5.80 3.86
N SER A 129 6.21 -6.62 4.42
CA SER A 129 6.23 -8.06 4.16
C SER A 129 4.98 -8.75 4.69
N MET A 130 4.57 -8.46 5.93
CA MET A 130 3.33 -9.00 6.52
C MET A 130 2.10 -8.57 5.73
N SER A 131 2.04 -7.30 5.32
CA SER A 131 0.92 -6.76 4.53
C SER A 131 0.86 -7.41 3.15
N PHE A 132 2.01 -7.63 2.51
CA PHE A 132 2.09 -8.31 1.22
C PHE A 132 1.63 -9.77 1.32
N VAL A 133 2.13 -10.52 2.30
CA VAL A 133 1.69 -11.91 2.54
C VAL A 133 0.19 -11.97 2.83
N GLY A 134 -0.32 -11.07 3.68
CA GLY A 134 -1.74 -10.94 3.98
C GLY A 134 -2.58 -10.64 2.72
N ALA A 135 -2.10 -9.74 1.87
CA ALA A 135 -2.76 -9.39 0.61
C ALA A 135 -2.74 -10.54 -0.40
N LEU A 136 -1.65 -11.32 -0.48
CA LEU A 136 -1.60 -12.52 -1.31
C LEU A 136 -2.62 -13.56 -0.86
N ILE A 137 -2.62 -13.92 0.42
CA ILE A 137 -3.57 -14.89 1.00
C ILE A 137 -5.01 -14.41 0.76
N SER A 138 -5.26 -13.12 1.01
CA SER A 138 -6.54 -12.48 0.76
C SER A 138 -6.96 -12.62 -0.71
N SER A 139 -6.07 -12.26 -1.63
CA SER A 139 -6.35 -12.28 -3.06
C SER A 139 -6.65 -13.69 -3.58
N PHE A 140 -5.84 -14.69 -3.19
CA PHE A 140 -6.10 -16.09 -3.55
C PHE A 140 -7.45 -16.58 -3.01
N THR A 141 -7.79 -16.22 -1.77
CA THR A 141 -9.02 -16.66 -1.13
C THR A 141 -10.26 -16.00 -1.74
N ILE A 142 -10.20 -14.70 -2.02
CA ILE A 142 -11.27 -13.95 -2.68
C ILE A 142 -11.46 -14.43 -4.12
N ASN A 143 -10.38 -14.59 -4.89
CA ASN A 143 -10.45 -15.03 -6.29
C ASN A 143 -10.96 -16.46 -6.43
N LYS A 144 -10.53 -17.38 -5.56
CA LYS A 144 -11.04 -18.77 -5.54
C LYS A 144 -12.55 -18.82 -5.32
N ASN A 145 -13.06 -18.01 -4.39
CA ASN A 145 -14.50 -17.97 -4.09
C ASN A 145 -15.32 -17.28 -5.19
N ASN A 146 -14.74 -16.29 -5.86
CA ASN A 146 -15.45 -15.52 -6.89
C ASN A 146 -15.25 -16.08 -8.32
N ARG A 147 -14.45 -17.15 -8.52
CA ARG A 147 -14.04 -17.71 -9.82
C ARG A 147 -13.39 -16.69 -10.75
N TRP A 148 -12.61 -15.76 -10.19
CA TRP A 148 -11.87 -14.78 -10.97
C TRP A 148 -10.55 -15.42 -11.37
N THR A 149 -10.60 -16.20 -12.44
CA THR A 149 -9.41 -16.82 -13.04
C THR A 149 -8.71 -15.81 -13.93
N PHE A 150 -7.79 -15.03 -13.35
CA PHE A 150 -6.63 -14.44 -14.03
C PHE A 150 -5.50 -14.25 -13.03
#